data_AF-W9Q9U6-F1
#
_entry.id   AF-W9Q9U6-F1
#
_cell.length_a   1.000
_cell.length_b   1.000
_cell.length_c   1.000
_cell.angle_alpha   90.00
_cell.angle_beta   90.00
_cell.angle_gamma   90.00
#
_symmetry.space_group_name_H-M   'P 1'
#
loop_
_entity.id
_entity.type
_entity.pdbx_description
1 polymer ?
#
loop_
_entity_poly.entity_id
_entity_poly.type
_entity_poly.pdbx_seq_one_letter_code
_entity_poly.pdbx_strand_id
1 'polypeptide(L)'
;MPPLKRTSSCTDIGFTLRRQFHKEDFRPHQREIIEAALDGFDVYVQAATSFGKSLCFQLPAVIDQGITIVVSPLLSLMINQVEALKASGIEANFYSSITPYDDRRRIERDLESGHPRTRLLYVTPELCSGSRFRERLQLVYKQKEFARIAIDEAHCVSEWGHDFRKDFKRLSWFRDTFPDVPIMCLTATANPQVRQDVLSILKLDQTPERTREFLMNPQRQNLHLEIRYTKDEEDNRLQDFLRWINAVYDRRKHGERKAELEQVNERVESVPGIIYTISRDECESLAASLRSEGIGAMPFHARLTKEVKEETLARWINNESGYDIIVATTAFGMGIDKNNVRFVVHWRIPKSFEGYYQEAGRAGRDGNASYCFLYYSREDLERVTRLIRSDAKAETNQIARLKSLQALAQYCEDTDKCRHAAICKYFGESSTPDCDFACDWHKDPQELEMRFMRGLASEEWVSTQAMQGTYDDGYYDE
;
A
#
# COMPACT_ATOMS: atom_id res chain seq x y z
N MET A 1 -25.12 19.45 -12.80
CA MET A 1 -24.65 20.78 -12.35
C MET A 1 -23.17 20.90 -12.72
N PRO A 2 -22.68 22.08 -13.10
CA PRO A 2 -21.24 22.26 -13.33
C PRO A 2 -20.45 21.96 -12.05
N PRO A 3 -19.21 21.47 -12.16
CA PRO A 3 -18.35 21.25 -11.01
C PRO A 3 -18.08 22.53 -10.22
N LEU A 4 -18.02 22.40 -8.89
CA LEU A 4 -17.63 23.48 -8.02
C LEU A 4 -16.16 23.82 -8.25
N LYS A 5 -15.91 25.04 -8.74
CA LYS A 5 -14.56 25.61 -8.85
C LYS A 5 -14.40 26.71 -7.81
N ARG A 6 -13.44 26.55 -6.90
CA ARG A 6 -13.13 27.50 -5.82
C ARG A 6 -12.11 28.52 -6.35
N THR A 7 -12.54 29.38 -7.28
CA THR A 7 -11.65 30.36 -7.93
C THR A 7 -11.17 31.45 -6.97
N SER A 8 -10.05 31.18 -6.31
CA SER A 8 -9.04 32.20 -5.96
C SER A 8 -7.65 31.76 -6.43
N SER A 9 -7.58 31.07 -7.58
CA SER A 9 -6.42 30.36 -8.12
C SER A 9 -5.36 31.27 -8.77
N CYS A 10 -5.03 32.40 -8.14
CA CYS A 10 -3.84 33.19 -8.51
C CYS A 10 -2.56 32.68 -7.82
N THR A 11 -2.68 31.64 -6.99
CA THR A 11 -1.53 31.07 -6.28
C THR A 11 -0.74 30.16 -7.21
N ASP A 12 0.53 30.50 -7.43
CA ASP A 12 1.50 29.60 -8.05
C ASP A 12 1.52 28.26 -7.27
N ILE A 13 1.08 27.19 -7.93
CA ILE A 13 1.01 25.84 -7.35
C ILE A 13 2.40 25.41 -6.88
N GLY A 14 3.45 25.77 -7.63
CA GLY A 14 4.85 25.51 -7.28
C GLY A 14 5.32 26.34 -6.07
N PHE A 15 4.85 27.57 -5.93
CA PHE A 15 5.12 28.37 -4.73
C PHE A 15 4.54 27.71 -3.48
N THR A 16 3.29 27.22 -3.53
CA THR A 16 2.65 26.56 -2.38
C THR A 16 3.35 25.24 -2.05
N LEU A 17 3.73 24.46 -3.08
CA LEU A 17 4.51 23.24 -2.91
C LEU A 17 5.81 23.50 -2.12
N ARG A 18 6.61 24.47 -2.58
CA ARG A 18 7.90 24.81 -1.93
C ARG A 18 7.71 25.36 -0.53
N ARG A 19 6.73 26.25 -0.35
CA ARG A 19 6.51 26.97 0.92
C ARG A 19 5.92 26.09 2.02
N GLN A 20 4.92 25.29 1.70
CA GLN A 20 4.16 24.52 2.71
C GLN A 20 4.62 23.07 2.82
N PHE A 21 4.98 22.44 1.70
CA PHE A 21 5.35 21.01 1.69
C PHE A 21 6.86 20.79 1.59
N HIS A 22 7.66 21.85 1.47
CA HIS A 22 9.12 21.81 1.40
C HIS A 22 9.65 20.85 0.32
N LYS A 23 8.94 20.76 -0.81
CA LYS A 23 9.35 19.98 -1.99
C LYS A 23 9.76 20.92 -3.11
N GLU A 24 10.88 20.59 -3.77
CA GLU A 24 11.42 21.40 -4.85
C GLU A 24 10.54 21.31 -6.11
N ASP A 25 10.18 20.08 -6.50
CA ASP A 25 9.45 19.78 -7.72
C ASP A 25 8.38 18.70 -7.54
N PHE A 26 7.48 18.63 -8.52
CA PHE A 26 6.48 17.57 -8.65
C PHE A 26 7.10 16.30 -9.24
N ARG A 27 6.62 15.13 -8.80
CA ARG A 27 6.87 13.89 -9.54
C ARG A 27 6.04 13.88 -10.83
N PRO A 28 6.40 13.04 -11.83
CA PRO A 28 5.64 12.92 -13.07
C PRO A 28 4.13 12.75 -12.82
N HIS A 29 3.31 13.43 -13.63
CA HIS A 29 1.83 13.47 -13.55
C HIS A 29 1.21 14.06 -12.27
N GLN A 30 1.94 14.24 -11.16
CA GLN A 30 1.37 14.81 -9.94
C GLN A 30 0.80 16.21 -10.17
N ARG A 31 1.51 17.04 -10.95
CA ARG A 31 1.06 18.40 -11.27
C ARG A 31 -0.26 18.39 -12.04
N GLU A 32 -0.37 17.56 -13.06
CA GLU A 32 -1.58 17.44 -13.91
C GLU A 32 -2.79 16.98 -13.08
N ILE A 33 -2.59 16.03 -12.16
CA ILE A 33 -3.62 15.55 -11.24
C ILE A 33 -4.11 16.69 -10.33
N ILE A 34 -3.17 17.47 -9.76
CA ILE A 34 -3.46 18.59 -8.87
C ILE A 34 -4.20 19.70 -9.62
N GLU A 35 -3.76 20.05 -10.84
CA GLU A 35 -4.41 21.04 -11.69
C GLU A 35 -5.84 20.60 -12.04
N ALA A 36 -6.06 19.33 -12.40
CA ALA A 36 -7.40 18.79 -12.61
C ALA A 36 -8.29 18.88 -11.36
N ALA A 37 -7.74 18.56 -10.18
CA ALA A 37 -8.47 18.70 -8.93
C ALA A 37 -8.86 20.16 -8.65
N LEU A 38 -7.96 21.12 -8.86
CA LEU A 38 -8.20 22.56 -8.68
C LEU A 38 -9.19 23.14 -9.70
N ASP A 39 -9.25 22.58 -10.90
CA ASP A 39 -10.24 22.94 -11.91
C ASP A 39 -11.65 22.43 -11.60
N GLY A 40 -11.80 21.62 -10.56
CA GLY A 40 -13.08 21.11 -10.07
C GLY A 40 -13.49 19.77 -10.70
N PHE A 41 -12.63 19.14 -11.48
CA PHE A 41 -12.92 17.80 -12.01
C PHE A 41 -13.04 16.79 -10.86
N ASP A 42 -13.91 15.81 -11.05
CA ASP A 42 -13.76 14.55 -10.35
C ASP A 42 -12.48 13.88 -10.85
N VAL A 43 -11.74 13.21 -9.98
CA VAL A 43 -10.42 12.67 -10.35
C VAL A 43 -10.27 11.25 -9.85
N TYR A 44 -9.97 10.32 -10.75
CA TYR A 44 -9.57 8.95 -10.39
C TYR A 44 -8.07 8.79 -10.61
N VAL A 45 -7.34 8.37 -9.58
CA VAL A 45 -5.90 8.13 -9.64
C VAL A 45 -5.61 6.68 -9.27
N GLN A 46 -5.04 5.95 -10.21
CA GLN A 46 -4.43 4.65 -9.98
C GLN A 46 -2.92 4.78 -10.12
N ALA A 47 -2.21 4.75 -8.99
CA ALA A 47 -0.76 4.93 -8.97
C ALA A 47 -0.10 4.20 -7.80
N ALA A 48 1.09 3.66 -8.03
CA ALA A 48 1.87 2.91 -7.05
C ALA A 48 1.95 3.60 -5.66
N THR A 49 2.17 2.83 -4.60
CA THR A 49 2.26 3.34 -3.22
C THR A 49 3.30 4.45 -3.06
N SER A 50 4.41 4.37 -3.80
CA SER A 50 5.48 5.36 -3.81
C SER A 50 5.20 6.59 -4.70
N PHE A 51 4.07 6.70 -5.39
CA PHE A 51 3.77 7.84 -6.28
C PHE A 51 3.65 9.16 -5.51
N GLY A 52 3.23 9.13 -4.25
CA GLY A 52 2.94 10.35 -3.46
C GLY A 52 1.51 10.85 -3.66
N LYS A 53 0.54 9.92 -3.69
CA LYS A 53 -0.89 10.19 -3.89
C LYS A 53 -1.46 11.22 -2.91
N SER A 54 -1.00 11.23 -1.66
CA SER A 54 -1.47 12.15 -0.62
C SER A 54 -1.31 13.62 -1.02
N LEU A 55 -0.18 13.98 -1.65
CA LEU A 55 0.06 15.35 -2.12
C LEU A 55 -1.00 15.81 -3.13
N CYS A 56 -1.56 14.89 -3.90
CA CYS A 56 -2.49 15.18 -4.98
C CYS A 56 -3.85 15.70 -4.48
N PHE A 57 -4.24 15.38 -3.23
CA PHE A 57 -5.41 15.99 -2.59
C PHE A 57 -5.04 17.00 -1.49
N GLN A 58 -3.86 16.87 -0.87
CA GLN A 58 -3.39 17.80 0.16
C GLN A 58 -3.07 19.19 -0.40
N LEU A 59 -2.35 19.26 -1.53
CA LEU A 59 -1.98 20.56 -2.10
C LEU A 59 -3.22 21.34 -2.57
N PRO A 60 -4.19 20.75 -3.30
CA PRO A 60 -5.44 21.44 -3.61
C PRO A 60 -6.21 21.91 -2.38
N ALA A 61 -6.25 21.12 -1.30
CA ALA A 61 -6.95 21.50 -0.06
C ALA A 61 -6.34 22.71 0.65
N VAL A 62 -5.03 22.96 0.44
CA VAL A 62 -4.33 24.14 0.99
C VAL A 62 -4.51 25.37 0.09
N ILE A 63 -4.63 25.17 -1.22
CA ILE A 63 -4.81 26.25 -2.20
C ILE A 63 -6.26 26.74 -2.22
N ASP A 64 -7.23 25.83 -2.20
CA ASP A 64 -8.65 26.15 -2.22
C ASP A 64 -9.13 26.74 -0.89
N GLN A 65 -10.19 27.54 -0.98
CA GLN A 65 -10.97 27.93 0.18
C GLN A 65 -11.97 26.85 0.56
N GLY A 66 -12.19 26.70 1.86
CA GLY A 66 -13.07 25.69 2.44
C GLY A 66 -12.30 24.49 2.99
N ILE A 67 -13.05 23.41 3.21
CA ILE A 67 -12.58 22.17 3.81
C ILE A 67 -12.63 21.02 2.80
N THR A 68 -11.56 20.22 2.80
CA THR A 68 -11.51 18.92 2.12
C THR A 68 -11.73 17.79 3.13
N ILE A 69 -12.71 16.94 2.86
CA ILE A 69 -12.95 15.73 3.66
C ILE A 69 -12.15 14.58 3.05
N VAL A 70 -11.28 13.97 3.83
CA VAL A 70 -10.47 12.82 3.41
C VAL A 70 -10.98 11.56 4.10
N VAL A 71 -11.59 10.66 3.32
CA VAL A 71 -12.00 9.34 3.81
C VAL A 71 -10.82 8.39 3.67
N SER A 72 -10.42 7.76 4.76
CA SER A 72 -9.33 6.79 4.77
C SER A 72 -9.70 5.60 5.66
N PRO A 73 -9.31 4.36 5.30
CA PRO A 73 -9.72 3.17 6.03
C PRO A 73 -9.03 3.00 7.40
N LEU A 74 -7.91 3.70 7.65
CA LEU A 74 -6.98 3.30 8.71
C LEU A 74 -6.59 4.45 9.60
N LEU A 75 -6.87 4.29 10.88
CA LEU A 75 -6.61 5.31 11.89
C LEU A 75 -5.13 5.69 11.97
N SER A 76 -4.22 4.70 11.90
CA SER A 76 -2.77 4.95 11.96
C SER A 76 -2.28 5.83 10.80
N LEU A 77 -2.75 5.55 9.58
CA LEU A 77 -2.40 6.35 8.41
C LEU A 77 -2.91 7.79 8.57
N MET A 78 -4.16 7.95 9.03
CA MET A 78 -4.76 9.27 9.22
C MET A 78 -4.03 10.09 10.28
N ILE A 79 -3.65 9.48 11.40
CA ILE A 79 -2.88 10.13 12.47
C ILE A 79 -1.55 10.64 11.92
N ASN A 80 -0.78 9.78 11.27
CA ASN A 80 0.53 10.15 10.70
C ASN A 80 0.41 11.29 9.68
N GLN A 81 -0.62 11.27 8.82
CA GLN A 81 -0.85 12.34 7.84
C GLN A 81 -1.22 13.67 8.51
N VAL A 82 -2.07 13.65 9.54
CA VAL A 82 -2.46 14.86 10.28
C VAL A 82 -1.28 15.44 11.05
N GLU A 83 -0.45 14.62 11.68
CA GLU A 83 0.76 15.08 12.36
C GLU A 83 1.75 15.73 11.40
N ALA A 84 2.01 15.12 10.24
CA ALA A 84 2.87 15.69 9.20
C ALA A 84 2.35 17.03 8.66
N LEU A 85 1.03 17.14 8.43
CA LEU A 85 0.40 18.39 7.99
C LEU A 85 0.50 19.49 9.06
N LYS A 86 0.24 19.16 10.33
CA LYS A 86 0.39 20.11 11.44
C LYS A 86 1.83 20.59 11.61
N ALA A 87 2.80 19.68 11.51
CA ALA A 87 4.22 20.01 11.54
C ALA A 87 4.62 20.98 10.40
N SER A 88 3.90 20.91 9.28
CA SER A 88 4.04 21.80 8.13
C SER A 88 3.20 23.09 8.25
N GLY A 89 2.61 23.37 9.41
CA GLY A 89 1.78 24.56 9.64
C GLY A 89 0.41 24.54 8.96
N ILE A 90 -0.06 23.37 8.50
CA ILE A 90 -1.37 23.19 7.87
C ILE A 90 -2.37 22.74 8.93
N GLU A 91 -3.48 23.47 9.05
CA GLU A 91 -4.60 23.11 9.93
C GLU A 91 -5.34 21.87 9.40
N ALA A 92 -4.92 20.70 9.89
CA ALA A 92 -5.53 19.42 9.61
C ALA A 92 -6.02 18.77 10.90
N ASN A 93 -7.13 18.05 10.84
CA ASN A 93 -7.68 17.33 11.97
C ASN A 93 -8.10 15.92 11.58
N PHE A 94 -8.13 15.04 12.58
CA PHE A 94 -8.62 13.67 12.46
C PHE A 94 -9.88 13.52 13.32
N TYR A 95 -10.94 12.97 12.73
CA TYR A 95 -12.21 12.78 13.40
C TYR A 95 -12.72 11.35 13.25
N SER A 96 -12.80 10.64 14.38
CA SER A 96 -13.24 9.25 14.49
C SER A 96 -13.78 8.95 15.90
N SER A 97 -14.04 7.67 16.19
CA SER A 97 -14.42 7.18 17.52
C SER A 97 -13.35 7.39 18.60
N ILE A 98 -12.06 7.44 18.23
CA ILE A 98 -10.95 7.60 19.19
C ILE A 98 -10.53 9.06 19.39
N THR A 99 -11.17 10.01 18.70
CA THR A 99 -10.85 11.44 18.85
C THR A 99 -11.20 11.91 20.27
N PRO A 100 -10.26 12.57 20.99
CA PRO A 100 -10.51 13.10 22.33
C PRO A 100 -11.72 14.04 22.36
N TYR A 101 -12.43 14.05 23.49
CA TYR A 101 -13.69 14.80 23.62
C TYR A 101 -13.54 16.30 23.34
N ASP A 102 -12.48 16.93 23.83
CA ASP A 102 -12.26 18.37 23.61
C ASP A 102 -11.87 18.69 22.16
N ASP A 103 -11.07 17.83 21.53
CA ASP A 103 -10.77 17.96 20.09
C ASP A 103 -12.04 17.80 19.25
N ARG A 104 -12.90 16.83 19.59
CA ARG A 104 -14.19 16.64 18.93
C ARG A 104 -15.06 17.89 19.03
N ARG A 105 -15.19 18.49 20.22
CA ARG A 105 -15.95 19.74 20.39
C ARG A 105 -15.33 20.89 19.60
N ARG A 106 -14.01 21.00 19.56
CA ARG A 106 -13.30 22.02 18.78
C ARG A 106 -13.60 21.86 17.28
N ILE A 107 -13.46 20.65 16.75
CA ILE A 107 -13.74 20.33 15.34
C ILE A 107 -15.20 20.63 15.01
N GLU A 108 -16.14 20.17 15.83
CA GLU A 108 -17.57 20.43 15.57
C GLU A 108 -17.90 21.92 15.56
N ARG A 109 -17.34 22.72 16.47
CA ARG A 109 -17.51 24.18 16.48
C ARG A 109 -16.86 24.86 15.27
N ASP A 110 -15.69 24.38 14.84
CA ASP A 110 -15.01 24.90 13.64
C ASP A 110 -15.87 24.66 12.38
N LEU A 111 -16.47 23.47 12.25
CA LEU A 111 -17.39 23.15 11.16
C LEU A 111 -18.69 23.97 11.21
N GLU A 112 -19.15 24.37 12.40
CA GLU A 112 -20.34 25.21 12.56
C GLU A 112 -20.07 26.70 12.28
N SER A 113 -18.81 27.13 12.28
CA SER A 113 -18.42 28.54 12.29
C SER A 113 -18.79 29.34 11.04
N GLY A 114 -19.10 28.66 9.93
CA GLY A 114 -19.33 29.29 8.63
C GLY A 114 -18.05 29.62 7.87
N HIS A 115 -16.88 29.58 8.51
CA HIS A 115 -15.56 29.73 7.89
C HIS A 115 -14.53 28.82 8.58
N PRO A 116 -14.63 27.48 8.39
CA PRO A 116 -13.74 26.53 9.06
C PRO A 116 -12.27 26.83 8.79
N ARG A 117 -11.45 26.80 9.84
CA ARG A 117 -9.99 26.91 9.71
C ARG A 117 -9.36 25.60 9.23
N THR A 118 -9.98 24.47 9.58
CA THR A 118 -9.54 23.15 9.14
C THR A 118 -9.59 23.06 7.62
N ARG A 119 -8.42 22.83 6.98
CA ARG A 119 -8.30 22.61 5.53
C ARG A 119 -8.51 21.14 5.15
N LEU A 120 -8.03 20.23 5.99
CA LEU A 120 -8.19 18.79 5.81
C LEU A 120 -8.78 18.14 7.05
N LEU A 121 -9.90 17.43 6.89
CA LEU A 121 -10.50 16.62 7.92
C LEU A 121 -10.50 15.15 7.51
N TYR A 122 -9.64 14.37 8.15
CA TYR A 122 -9.56 12.93 7.95
C TYR A 122 -10.64 12.22 8.75
N VAL A 123 -11.42 11.36 8.08
CA VAL A 123 -12.54 10.62 8.67
C VAL A 123 -12.57 9.16 8.21
N THR A 124 -13.13 8.29 9.05
CA THR A 124 -13.31 6.88 8.71
C THR A 124 -14.59 6.69 7.88
N PRO A 125 -14.68 5.65 7.03
CA PRO A 125 -15.89 5.39 6.24
C PRO A 125 -17.12 5.09 7.12
N GLU A 126 -16.93 4.49 8.30
CA GLU A 126 -18.00 4.20 9.26
C GLU A 126 -18.60 5.50 9.82
N LEU A 127 -17.74 6.47 10.18
CA LEU A 127 -18.18 7.78 10.65
C LEU A 127 -18.98 8.52 9.57
N CYS A 128 -18.54 8.44 8.30
CA CYS A 128 -19.23 9.04 7.15
C CYS A 128 -20.66 8.52 6.96
N SER A 129 -20.94 7.32 7.45
CA SER A 129 -22.26 6.69 7.37
C SER A 129 -23.21 7.14 8.48
N GLY A 130 -22.72 7.82 9.53
CA GLY A 130 -23.54 8.28 10.66
C GLY A 130 -24.32 9.56 10.38
N SER A 131 -25.61 9.59 10.78
CA SER A 131 -26.52 10.73 10.55
C SER A 131 -25.97 12.07 11.05
N ARG A 132 -25.47 12.11 12.29
CA ARG A 132 -24.91 13.34 12.89
C ARG A 132 -23.80 13.94 12.03
N PHE A 133 -22.89 13.13 11.50
CA PHE A 133 -21.80 13.64 10.67
C PHE A 133 -22.31 14.13 9.30
N ARG A 134 -23.28 13.43 8.70
CA ARG A 134 -23.93 13.87 7.46
C ARG A 134 -24.61 15.23 7.62
N GLU A 135 -25.33 15.45 8.72
CA GLU A 135 -25.97 16.74 9.03
C GLU A 135 -24.93 17.87 9.14
N ARG A 136 -23.76 17.60 9.73
CA ARG A 136 -22.66 18.57 9.77
C ARG A 136 -22.13 18.89 8.38
N LEU A 137 -21.89 17.89 7.53
CA LEU A 137 -21.42 18.13 6.17
C LEU A 137 -22.45 18.88 5.33
N GLN A 138 -23.75 18.61 5.51
CA GLN A 138 -24.82 19.38 4.89
C GLN A 138 -24.82 20.85 5.34
N LEU A 139 -24.52 21.13 6.61
CA LEU A 139 -24.35 22.51 7.09
C LEU A 139 -23.17 23.19 6.40
N VAL A 140 -21.99 22.57 6.39
CA VAL A 140 -20.77 23.10 5.74
C VAL A 140 -20.98 23.32 4.23
N TYR A 141 -21.70 22.41 3.59
CA TYR A 141 -22.10 22.54 2.19
C TYR A 141 -23.02 23.75 1.96
N LYS A 142 -24.06 23.93 2.79
CA LYS A 142 -24.96 25.11 2.75
C LYS A 142 -24.22 26.43 3.01
N GLN A 143 -23.21 26.39 3.87
CA GLN A 143 -22.30 27.52 4.14
C GLN A 143 -21.37 27.83 2.96
N LYS A 144 -21.38 27.01 1.90
CA LYS A 144 -20.45 27.07 0.77
C LYS A 144 -19.00 26.97 1.24
N GLU A 145 -18.70 26.11 2.21
CA GLU A 145 -17.34 25.85 2.70
C GLU A 145 -16.87 24.42 2.39
N PHE A 146 -17.72 23.55 1.85
CA PHE A 146 -17.31 22.22 1.44
C PHE A 146 -16.59 22.26 0.07
N ALA A 147 -15.27 22.07 0.05
CA ALA A 147 -14.45 22.24 -1.14
C ALA A 147 -14.34 20.95 -1.97
N ARG A 148 -14.04 19.82 -1.33
CA ARG A 148 -13.71 18.57 -2.01
C ARG A 148 -13.86 17.35 -1.12
N ILE A 149 -14.11 16.20 -1.72
CA ILE A 149 -14.05 14.89 -1.08
C ILE A 149 -12.87 14.12 -1.67
N ALA A 150 -11.98 13.61 -0.83
CA ALA A 150 -10.93 12.68 -1.23
C ALA A 150 -11.19 11.32 -0.58
N ILE A 151 -11.23 10.26 -1.37
CA ILE A 151 -11.40 8.87 -0.93
C ILE A 151 -10.08 8.15 -1.19
N ASP A 152 -9.33 7.94 -0.12
CA ASP A 152 -8.08 7.19 -0.13
C ASP A 152 -8.36 5.69 -0.04
N GLU A 153 -7.49 4.89 -0.63
CA GLU A 153 -7.68 3.45 -0.84
C GLU A 153 -9.06 3.10 -1.41
N ALA A 154 -9.45 3.82 -2.47
CA ALA A 154 -10.78 3.72 -3.06
C ALA A 154 -11.16 2.29 -3.52
N HIS A 155 -10.17 1.41 -3.73
CA HIS A 155 -10.39 0.00 -4.06
C HIS A 155 -11.19 -0.77 -2.98
N CYS A 156 -11.20 -0.29 -1.72
CA CYS A 156 -11.97 -0.89 -0.62
C CYS A 156 -13.49 -0.91 -0.89
N VAL A 157 -13.99 -0.16 -1.88
CA VAL A 157 -15.41 -0.14 -2.26
C VAL A 157 -15.87 -1.40 -2.99
N SER A 158 -14.95 -2.08 -3.68
CA SER A 158 -15.26 -3.25 -4.51
C SER A 158 -15.15 -4.53 -3.70
N GLU A 159 -16.14 -5.42 -3.82
CA GLU A 159 -16.03 -6.79 -3.32
C GLU A 159 -15.04 -7.63 -4.12
N TRP A 160 -14.57 -7.13 -5.27
CA TRP A 160 -13.46 -7.73 -6.02
C TRP A 160 -12.10 -7.16 -5.59
N GLY A 161 -12.08 -6.22 -4.64
CA GLY A 161 -10.87 -5.68 -4.04
C GLY A 161 -10.35 -6.52 -2.87
N HIS A 162 -9.03 -6.54 -2.70
CA HIS A 162 -8.35 -7.34 -1.69
C HIS A 162 -8.53 -6.87 -0.23
N ASP A 163 -8.95 -5.61 0.00
CA ASP A 163 -9.31 -5.06 1.34
C ASP A 163 -10.73 -4.47 1.33
N PHE A 164 -11.72 -5.24 0.86
CA PHE A 164 -13.11 -4.79 0.80
C PHE A 164 -13.65 -4.35 2.17
N ARG A 165 -14.32 -3.19 2.19
CA ARG A 165 -14.99 -2.64 3.37
C ARG A 165 -16.41 -2.21 3.03
N LYS A 166 -17.40 -2.84 3.65
CA LYS A 166 -18.82 -2.55 3.43
C LYS A 166 -19.19 -1.07 3.56
N ASP A 167 -18.54 -0.34 4.45
CA ASP A 167 -18.82 1.08 4.71
C ASP A 167 -18.36 1.99 3.57
N PHE A 168 -17.41 1.56 2.72
CA PHE A 168 -17.05 2.30 1.50
C PHE A 168 -18.19 2.32 0.48
N LYS A 169 -18.95 1.23 0.31
CA LYS A 169 -20.12 1.21 -0.60
C LYS A 169 -21.17 2.25 -0.21
N ARG A 170 -21.26 2.55 1.09
CA ARG A 170 -22.22 3.52 1.60
C ARG A 170 -21.87 4.94 1.18
N LEU A 171 -20.61 5.25 0.86
CA LEU A 171 -20.11 6.59 0.48
C LEU A 171 -20.74 7.15 -0.80
N SER A 172 -21.45 6.33 -1.58
CA SER A 172 -22.28 6.75 -2.72
C SER A 172 -23.23 7.92 -2.40
N TRP A 173 -23.64 8.05 -1.13
CA TRP A 173 -24.46 9.16 -0.63
C TRP A 173 -23.84 10.55 -0.86
N PHE A 174 -22.50 10.64 -0.94
CA PHE A 174 -21.80 11.90 -1.20
C PHE A 174 -22.26 12.53 -2.51
N ARG A 175 -22.27 11.75 -3.60
CA ARG A 175 -22.71 12.26 -4.90
C ARG A 175 -24.20 12.62 -4.89
N ASP A 176 -25.02 11.82 -4.22
CA ASP A 176 -26.47 12.07 -4.12
C ASP A 176 -26.78 13.38 -3.37
N THR A 177 -25.97 13.73 -2.37
CA THR A 177 -26.21 14.89 -1.50
C THR A 177 -25.45 16.15 -1.95
N PHE A 178 -24.26 15.97 -2.52
CA PHE A 178 -23.34 17.04 -2.92
C PHE A 178 -22.95 16.89 -4.40
N PRO A 179 -23.91 17.08 -5.33
CA PRO A 179 -23.71 16.73 -6.74
C PRO A 179 -22.65 17.58 -7.45
N ASP A 180 -22.40 18.81 -7.00
CA ASP A 180 -21.42 19.75 -7.56
C ASP A 180 -20.03 19.63 -6.92
N VAL A 181 -19.91 19.13 -5.69
CA VAL A 181 -18.63 18.93 -4.99
C VAL A 181 -17.77 17.89 -5.73
N PRO A 182 -16.50 18.19 -6.05
CA PRO A 182 -15.59 17.26 -6.70
C PRO A 182 -15.19 16.11 -5.76
N ILE A 183 -15.15 14.90 -6.31
CA ILE A 183 -14.71 13.68 -5.64
C ILE A 183 -13.40 13.21 -6.29
N MET A 184 -12.39 12.98 -5.45
CA MET A 184 -11.13 12.39 -5.84
C MET A 184 -11.01 10.99 -5.26
N CYS A 185 -10.79 9.98 -6.10
CA CYS A 185 -10.59 8.58 -5.70
C CYS A 185 -9.15 8.18 -5.97
N LEU A 186 -8.43 7.71 -4.95
CA LEU A 186 -7.03 7.35 -5.07
C LEU A 186 -6.81 5.90 -4.64
N THR A 187 -6.05 5.13 -5.42
CA THR A 187 -5.69 3.75 -5.09
C THR A 187 -4.36 3.35 -5.74
N ALA A 188 -3.66 2.37 -5.16
CA ALA A 188 -2.49 1.74 -5.81
C ALA A 188 -2.85 0.49 -6.61
N THR A 189 -3.88 -0.23 -6.16
CA THR A 189 -4.17 -1.61 -6.55
C THR A 189 -5.61 -1.69 -6.99
N ALA A 190 -5.85 -1.49 -8.28
CA ALA A 190 -7.17 -1.67 -8.88
C ALA A 190 -7.02 -2.31 -10.26
N ASN A 191 -7.51 -3.54 -10.40
CA ASN A 191 -7.68 -4.13 -11.73
C ASN A 191 -8.88 -3.45 -12.45
N PRO A 192 -9.09 -3.70 -13.76
CA PRO A 192 -10.17 -3.05 -14.52
C PRO A 192 -11.56 -3.22 -13.91
N GLN A 193 -11.85 -4.38 -13.31
CA GLN A 193 -13.14 -4.63 -12.63
C GLN A 193 -13.29 -3.75 -11.39
N VAL A 194 -12.28 -3.72 -10.52
CA VAL A 194 -12.28 -2.88 -9.31
C VAL A 194 -12.37 -1.40 -9.66
N ARG A 195 -11.68 -0.95 -10.72
CA ARG A 195 -11.78 0.42 -11.22
C ARG A 195 -13.23 0.76 -11.61
N GLN A 196 -13.88 -0.11 -12.39
CA GLN A 196 -15.27 0.12 -12.79
C GLN A 196 -16.23 0.14 -11.59
N ASP A 197 -16.01 -0.72 -10.60
CA ASP A 197 -16.78 -0.73 -9.36
C ASP A 197 -16.62 0.59 -8.59
N VAL A 198 -15.39 1.14 -8.52
CA VAL A 198 -15.16 2.44 -7.87
C VAL A 198 -15.96 3.54 -8.55
N LEU A 199 -15.85 3.64 -9.87
CA LEU A 199 -16.53 4.69 -10.64
C LEU A 199 -18.07 4.56 -10.54
N SER A 200 -18.59 3.34 -10.65
CA SER A 200 -20.03 3.08 -10.64
C SER A 200 -20.66 3.20 -9.24
N ILE A 201 -20.06 2.58 -8.22
CA ILE A 201 -20.61 2.59 -6.85
C ILE A 201 -20.55 4.00 -6.26
N LEU A 202 -19.45 4.73 -6.47
CA LEU A 202 -19.33 6.11 -5.99
C LEU A 202 -20.01 7.14 -6.90
N LYS A 203 -20.68 6.67 -7.97
CA LYS A 203 -21.47 7.49 -8.90
C LYS A 203 -20.65 8.63 -9.51
N LEU A 204 -19.42 8.32 -9.92
CA LEU A 204 -18.60 9.24 -10.70
C LEU A 204 -19.09 9.26 -12.15
N ASP A 205 -19.26 10.47 -12.70
CA ASP A 205 -19.68 10.67 -14.08
C ASP A 205 -18.46 10.46 -14.98
N GLN A 206 -18.47 9.39 -15.77
CA GLN A 206 -17.33 8.94 -16.58
C GLN A 206 -17.11 9.78 -17.85
N THR A 207 -17.85 10.88 -18.02
CA THR A 207 -17.62 11.82 -19.12
C THR A 207 -16.31 12.62 -18.91
N PRO A 208 -15.49 12.82 -19.96
CA PRO A 208 -14.24 13.57 -19.86
C PRO A 208 -14.40 15.03 -19.41
N GLU A 209 -15.61 15.58 -19.56
CA GLU A 209 -15.98 16.92 -19.09
C GLU A 209 -16.13 16.99 -17.58
N ARG A 210 -16.36 15.86 -16.90
CA ARG A 210 -16.60 15.79 -15.46
C ARG A 210 -15.51 15.03 -14.70
N THR A 211 -15.00 13.92 -15.23
CA THR A 211 -13.98 13.09 -14.58
C THR A 211 -12.69 13.01 -15.39
N ARG A 212 -11.56 13.13 -14.70
CA ARG A 212 -10.22 12.85 -15.23
C ARG A 212 -9.68 11.57 -14.60
N GLU A 213 -9.33 10.60 -15.44
CA GLU A 213 -8.70 9.35 -15.03
C GLU A 213 -7.19 9.40 -15.30
N PHE A 214 -6.41 9.09 -14.27
CA PHE A 214 -4.95 9.03 -14.32
C PHE A 214 -4.51 7.62 -13.94
N LEU A 215 -4.15 6.84 -14.96
CA LEU A 215 -3.68 5.46 -14.81
C LEU A 215 -2.17 5.47 -15.02
N MET A 216 -1.43 5.21 -13.93
CA MET A 216 0.02 5.13 -13.99
C MET A 216 0.46 3.69 -14.21
N ASN A 217 1.51 3.51 -15.00
CA ASN A 217 2.14 2.21 -15.18
C ASN A 217 2.60 1.66 -13.81
N PRO A 218 2.20 0.43 -13.42
CA PRO A 218 2.57 -0.15 -12.14
C PRO A 218 4.03 -0.61 -12.11
N GLN A 219 4.75 -0.60 -13.23
CA GLN A 219 6.16 -1.00 -13.30
C GLN A 219 7.04 -0.12 -12.40
N ARG A 220 7.97 -0.79 -11.71
CA ARG A 220 9.06 -0.14 -10.98
C ARG A 220 10.39 -0.76 -11.41
N GLN A 221 11.05 -0.15 -12.38
CA GLN A 221 12.30 -0.66 -12.96
C GLN A 221 13.43 -0.85 -11.93
N ASN A 222 13.40 -0.10 -10.83
CA ASN A 222 14.37 -0.23 -9.76
C ASN A 222 14.15 -1.45 -8.85
N LEU A 223 13.05 -2.19 -9.02
CA LEU A 223 12.77 -3.41 -8.26
C LEU A 223 13.14 -4.63 -9.08
N HIS A 224 14.07 -5.43 -8.57
CA HIS A 224 14.35 -6.74 -9.14
C HIS A 224 13.34 -7.76 -8.59
N LEU A 225 12.46 -8.29 -9.44
CA LEU A 225 11.43 -9.26 -9.07
C LEU A 225 11.88 -10.70 -9.34
N GLU A 226 11.81 -11.57 -8.34
CA GLU A 226 12.26 -12.96 -8.44
C GLU A 226 11.32 -13.93 -7.71
N ILE A 227 11.08 -15.10 -8.29
CA ILE A 227 10.44 -16.22 -7.61
C ILE A 227 11.51 -17.27 -7.26
N ARG A 228 11.48 -17.73 -6.00
CA ARG A 228 12.33 -18.82 -5.52
C ARG A 228 11.44 -20.00 -5.14
N TYR A 229 11.66 -21.12 -5.79
CA TYR A 229 10.85 -22.32 -5.57
C TYR A 229 11.38 -23.12 -4.38
N THR A 230 10.46 -23.62 -3.55
CA THR A 230 10.74 -24.48 -2.41
C THR A 230 9.63 -25.52 -2.25
N LYS A 231 9.90 -26.55 -1.46
CA LYS A 231 8.97 -27.62 -1.08
C LYS A 231 9.19 -28.00 0.37
N ASP A 232 8.17 -28.52 1.05
CA ASP A 232 8.27 -28.76 2.50
C ASP A 232 9.31 -29.82 2.87
N GLU A 233 9.44 -30.88 2.07
CA GLU A 233 10.38 -31.99 2.32
C GLU A 233 11.86 -31.55 2.32
N GLU A 234 12.16 -30.45 1.63
CA GLU A 234 13.51 -29.89 1.47
C GLU A 234 13.51 -28.38 1.74
N ASP A 235 12.76 -27.94 2.76
CA ASP A 235 12.67 -26.52 3.11
C ASP A 235 14.03 -25.96 3.55
N ASN A 236 14.66 -25.21 2.63
CA ASN A 236 15.96 -24.60 2.83
C ASN A 236 15.91 -23.06 2.79
N ARG A 237 14.71 -22.47 2.97
CA ARG A 237 14.49 -21.01 2.87
C ARG A 237 15.46 -20.22 3.75
N LEU A 238 15.69 -20.67 4.99
CA LEU A 238 16.60 -20.00 5.92
C LEU A 238 18.04 -20.01 5.40
N GLN A 239 18.56 -21.17 5.00
CA GLN A 239 19.93 -21.27 4.50
C GLN A 239 20.11 -20.51 3.18
N ASP A 240 19.12 -20.52 2.29
CA ASP A 240 19.13 -19.74 1.05
C ASP A 240 19.14 -18.23 1.34
N PHE A 241 18.26 -17.76 2.23
CA PHE A 241 18.22 -16.35 2.65
C PHE A 241 19.55 -15.92 3.28
N LEU A 242 20.09 -16.72 4.21
CA LEU A 242 21.36 -16.43 4.88
C LEU A 242 22.52 -16.34 3.88
N ARG A 243 22.59 -17.28 2.91
CA ARG A 243 23.59 -17.23 1.85
C ARG A 243 23.48 -15.95 1.03
N TRP A 244 22.25 -15.57 0.67
CA TRP A 244 21.99 -14.37 -0.11
C TRP A 244 22.35 -13.08 0.65
N ILE A 245 21.88 -12.92 1.89
CA ILE A 245 22.11 -11.71 2.68
C ILE A 245 23.57 -11.56 3.10
N ASN A 246 24.27 -12.66 3.41
CA ASN A 246 25.71 -12.62 3.70
C ASN A 246 26.51 -12.18 2.47
N ALA A 247 26.16 -12.68 1.28
CA ALA A 247 26.77 -12.19 0.05
C ALA A 247 26.49 -10.69 -0.20
N VAL A 248 25.34 -10.16 0.24
CA VAL A 248 25.07 -8.71 0.22
C VAL A 248 25.98 -7.97 1.20
N TYR A 249 26.14 -8.46 2.43
CA TYR A 249 27.03 -7.86 3.41
C TYR A 249 28.49 -7.85 2.93
N ASP A 250 28.98 -8.94 2.35
CA ASP A 250 30.33 -9.03 1.80
C ASP A 250 30.55 -7.97 0.70
N ARG A 251 29.61 -7.85 -0.24
CA ARG A 251 29.67 -6.81 -1.28
C ARG A 251 29.69 -5.39 -0.71
N ARG A 252 28.97 -5.15 0.40
CA ARG A 252 28.96 -3.84 1.08
C ARG A 252 30.25 -3.53 1.83
N LYS A 253 30.97 -4.56 2.31
CA LYS A 253 32.23 -4.42 3.06
C LYS A 253 33.43 -4.05 2.19
N HIS A 254 33.32 -4.16 0.87
CA HIS A 254 34.45 -4.01 -0.05
C HIS A 254 34.32 -2.82 -1.01
N GLY A 255 35.49 -2.32 -1.42
CA GLY A 255 35.65 -1.43 -2.57
C GLY A 255 34.92 -0.08 -2.46
N GLU A 256 34.39 0.35 -3.60
CA GLU A 256 33.71 1.64 -3.77
C GLU A 256 32.43 1.74 -2.93
N ARG A 257 31.72 0.63 -2.74
CA ARG A 257 30.45 0.64 -2.02
C ARG A 257 30.60 1.02 -0.55
N LYS A 258 31.67 0.59 0.10
CA LYS A 258 31.96 0.99 1.49
C LYS A 258 32.14 2.51 1.59
N ALA A 259 32.90 3.10 0.67
CA ALA A 259 33.16 4.54 0.64
C ALA A 259 31.87 5.34 0.38
N GLU A 260 31.00 4.88 -0.51
CA GLU A 260 29.68 5.50 -0.76
C GLU A 260 28.80 5.50 0.51
N LEU A 261 28.75 4.37 1.22
CA LEU A 261 27.94 4.22 2.43
C LEU A 261 28.45 5.13 3.56
N GLU A 262 29.77 5.25 3.71
CA GLU A 262 30.39 6.18 4.67
C GLU A 262 30.06 7.64 4.35
N GLN A 263 30.02 8.02 3.07
CA GLN A 263 29.65 9.39 2.65
C GLN A 263 28.21 9.75 3.00
N VAL A 264 27.28 8.80 2.94
CA VAL A 264 25.86 9.01 3.30
C VAL A 264 25.54 8.65 4.76
N ASN A 265 26.57 8.40 5.58
CA ASN A 265 26.45 8.01 6.98
C ASN A 265 25.55 6.77 7.19
N GLU A 266 25.56 5.83 6.25
CA GLU A 266 24.85 4.55 6.36
C GLU A 266 25.82 3.48 6.89
N ARG A 267 25.37 2.70 7.88
CA ARG A 267 26.19 1.60 8.41
C ARG A 267 26.44 0.56 7.32
N VAL A 268 27.69 0.15 7.16
CA VAL A 268 28.11 -0.88 6.19
C VAL A 268 27.31 -2.17 6.37
N GLU A 269 27.07 -2.56 7.63
CA GLU A 269 26.34 -3.78 7.99
C GLU A 269 24.82 -3.60 7.99
N SER A 270 24.30 -2.40 7.76
CA SER A 270 22.85 -2.18 7.69
C SER A 270 22.33 -2.46 6.28
N VAL A 271 21.43 -3.42 6.15
CA VAL A 271 20.67 -3.62 4.92
C VAL A 271 19.19 -3.56 5.29
N PRO A 272 18.58 -2.37 5.22
CA PRO A 272 17.17 -2.23 5.59
C PRO A 272 16.28 -3.12 4.74
N GLY A 273 15.53 -4.01 5.40
CA GLY A 273 14.69 -4.98 4.70
C GLY A 273 13.42 -5.34 5.44
N ILE A 274 12.49 -5.93 4.71
CA ILE A 274 11.23 -6.44 5.23
C ILE A 274 11.10 -7.90 4.82
N ILE A 275 10.70 -8.76 5.76
CA ILE A 275 10.36 -10.16 5.49
C ILE A 275 8.91 -10.39 5.91
N TYR A 276 8.04 -10.69 4.95
CA TYR A 276 6.63 -10.98 5.19
C TYR A 276 6.41 -12.47 5.48
N THR A 277 5.77 -12.75 6.61
CA THR A 277 5.32 -14.09 7.03
C THR A 277 3.79 -14.10 7.14
N ILE A 278 3.18 -15.28 7.13
CA ILE A 278 1.72 -15.37 7.23
C ILE A 278 1.28 -15.39 8.71
N SER A 279 1.99 -16.13 9.56
CA SER A 279 1.64 -16.29 10.98
C SER A 279 2.54 -15.45 11.90
N ARG A 280 2.03 -15.20 13.11
CA ARG A 280 2.76 -14.49 14.17
C ARG A 280 3.88 -15.34 14.74
N ASP A 281 3.65 -16.64 14.87
CA ASP A 281 4.65 -17.57 15.38
C ASP A 281 5.83 -17.71 14.40
N GLU A 282 5.55 -17.74 13.09
CA GLU A 282 6.60 -17.69 12.07
C GLU A 282 7.35 -16.35 12.10
N CYS A 283 6.65 -15.24 12.31
CA CYS A 283 7.26 -13.93 12.45
C CYS A 283 8.27 -13.89 13.62
N GLU A 284 7.87 -14.37 14.79
CA GLU A 284 8.71 -14.42 16.00
C GLU A 284 9.89 -15.39 15.86
N SER A 285 9.62 -16.63 15.40
CA SER A 285 10.65 -17.67 15.25
C SER A 285 11.69 -17.34 14.19
N LEU A 286 11.28 -16.77 13.04
CA LEU A 286 12.20 -16.34 11.99
C LEU A 286 13.05 -15.16 12.47
N ALA A 287 12.44 -14.17 13.14
CA ALA A 287 13.20 -13.05 13.69
C ALA A 287 14.25 -13.54 14.72
N ALA A 288 13.89 -14.49 15.58
CA ALA A 288 14.82 -15.11 16.53
C ALA A 288 15.96 -15.85 15.82
N SER A 289 15.65 -16.64 14.77
CA SER A 289 16.65 -17.39 14.00
C SER A 289 17.63 -16.48 13.27
N LEU A 290 17.16 -15.36 12.73
CA LEU A 290 18.05 -14.36 12.12
C LEU A 290 18.95 -13.69 13.15
N ARG A 291 18.42 -13.40 14.36
CA ARG A 291 19.23 -12.84 15.46
C ARG A 291 20.31 -13.80 15.95
N SER A 292 20.06 -15.11 15.98
CA SER A 292 21.11 -16.09 16.35
C SER A 292 22.26 -16.13 15.34
N GLU A 293 22.00 -15.75 14.09
CA GLU A 293 23.01 -15.58 13.03
C GLU A 293 23.67 -14.18 13.06
N GLY A 294 23.41 -13.37 14.08
CA GLY A 294 23.96 -12.03 14.24
C GLY A 294 23.28 -10.94 13.39
N ILE A 295 22.12 -11.24 12.79
CA ILE A 295 21.38 -10.29 11.96
C ILE A 295 20.37 -9.52 12.83
N GLY A 296 20.38 -8.19 12.72
CA GLY A 296 19.46 -7.30 13.45
C GLY A 296 18.02 -7.39 12.95
N ALA A 297 17.30 -8.46 13.29
CA ALA A 297 15.93 -8.71 12.85
C ALA A 297 14.92 -8.61 14.00
N MET A 298 13.86 -7.82 13.81
CA MET A 298 12.81 -7.60 14.81
C MET A 298 11.44 -8.04 14.29
N PRO A 299 10.64 -8.74 15.13
CA PRO A 299 9.29 -9.13 14.79
C PRO A 299 8.34 -7.92 14.81
N PHE A 300 7.34 -7.92 13.93
CA PHE A 300 6.29 -6.92 13.90
C PHE A 300 4.94 -7.55 13.53
N HIS A 301 4.05 -7.66 14.51
CA HIS A 301 2.72 -8.23 14.30
C HIS A 301 1.66 -7.64 15.22
N ALA A 302 0.39 -7.97 14.99
CA ALA A 302 -0.74 -7.37 15.69
C ALA A 302 -0.71 -7.51 17.22
N ARG A 303 -0.22 -8.61 17.80
CA ARG A 303 -0.14 -8.81 19.27
C ARG A 303 0.89 -7.94 20.00
N LEU A 304 1.85 -7.32 19.30
CA LEU A 304 2.79 -6.41 19.96
C LEU A 304 2.04 -5.18 20.47
N THR A 305 2.45 -4.68 21.63
CA THR A 305 1.90 -3.45 22.19
C THR A 305 2.19 -2.26 21.27
N LYS A 306 1.42 -1.18 21.43
CA LYS A 306 1.58 0.02 20.61
C LYS A 306 2.99 0.62 20.81
N GLU A 307 3.45 0.64 22.04
CA GLU A 307 4.75 1.19 22.45
C GLU A 307 5.91 0.42 21.79
N VAL A 308 5.84 -0.92 21.78
CA VAL A 308 6.87 -1.77 21.14
C VAL A 308 6.88 -1.57 19.63
N LYS A 309 5.70 -1.44 18.99
CA LYS A 309 5.61 -1.16 17.55
C LYS A 309 6.22 0.20 17.20
N GLU A 310 5.91 1.23 17.97
CA GLU A 310 6.44 2.58 17.77
C GLU A 310 7.95 2.64 17.97
N GLU A 311 8.47 2.04 19.05
CA GLU A 311 9.92 1.95 19.31
C GLU A 311 10.64 1.19 18.20
N THR A 312 10.14 0.01 17.83
CA THR A 312 10.74 -0.82 16.78
C THR A 312 10.78 -0.07 15.44
N LEU A 313 9.68 0.59 15.07
CA LEU A 313 9.59 1.36 13.84
C LEU A 313 10.54 2.56 13.84
N ALA A 314 10.60 3.31 14.95
CA ALA A 314 11.51 4.46 15.09
C ALA A 314 12.97 4.04 14.91
N ARG A 315 13.40 2.99 15.62
CA ARG A 315 14.77 2.46 15.53
C ARG A 315 15.12 1.95 14.13
N TRP A 316 14.19 1.25 13.48
CA TRP A 316 14.37 0.77 12.11
C TRP A 316 14.44 1.91 11.09
N ILE A 317 13.60 2.95 11.25
CA ILE A 317 13.67 4.16 10.40
C ILE A 317 15.03 4.85 10.56
N ASN A 318 15.53 4.95 11.79
CA ASN A 318 16.81 5.58 12.12
C ASN A 318 18.06 4.73 11.81
N ASN A 319 17.89 3.53 11.24
CA ASN A 319 18.99 2.58 10.99
C ASN A 319 19.80 2.24 12.26
N GLU A 320 19.17 2.15 13.42
CA GLU A 320 19.84 1.77 14.67
C GLU A 320 20.35 0.32 14.61
N SER A 321 21.49 0.06 15.24
CA SER A 321 22.10 -1.28 15.26
C SER A 321 21.16 -2.30 15.90
N GLY A 322 20.97 -3.44 15.23
CA GLY A 322 20.03 -4.48 15.67
C GLY A 322 18.61 -4.34 15.12
N TYR A 323 18.30 -3.23 14.44
CA TYR A 323 17.00 -2.92 13.83
C TYR A 323 17.15 -2.73 12.32
N ASP A 324 17.74 -3.70 11.65
CA ASP A 324 18.02 -3.67 10.21
C ASP A 324 16.86 -4.29 9.40
N ILE A 325 16.31 -5.40 9.89
CA ILE A 325 15.25 -6.15 9.22
C ILE A 325 14.00 -6.16 10.08
N ILE A 326 12.86 -5.89 9.47
CA ILE A 326 11.56 -6.16 10.08
C ILE A 326 11.01 -7.46 9.51
N VAL A 327 10.84 -8.46 10.37
CA VAL A 327 10.04 -9.66 10.05
C VAL A 327 8.62 -9.35 10.48
N ALA A 328 7.65 -9.52 9.59
CA ALA A 328 6.30 -9.05 9.86
C ALA A 328 5.19 -9.86 9.22
N THR A 329 4.02 -9.80 9.85
CA THR A 329 2.76 -10.15 9.16
C THR A 329 2.22 -8.94 8.39
N THR A 330 1.07 -9.10 7.73
CA THR A 330 0.34 -8.00 7.04
C THR A 330 0.00 -6.81 7.94
N ALA A 331 0.15 -6.94 9.27
CA ALA A 331 0.06 -5.83 10.22
C ALA A 331 1.14 -4.75 9.98
N PHE A 332 2.28 -5.10 9.39
CA PHE A 332 3.33 -4.16 9.02
C PHE A 332 3.11 -3.69 7.59
N GLY A 333 2.45 -2.54 7.43
CA GLY A 333 2.24 -2.03 6.09
C GLY A 333 1.87 -0.56 6.03
N MET A 334 0.63 -0.26 6.33
CA MET A 334 0.03 1.02 5.94
C MET A 334 0.59 2.15 6.82
N GLY A 335 1.19 3.16 6.18
CA GLY A 335 1.84 4.29 6.86
C GLY A 335 3.36 4.18 7.06
N ILE A 336 4.00 3.10 6.61
CA ILE A 336 5.47 3.02 6.59
C ILE A 336 6.02 3.94 5.50
N ASP A 337 6.92 4.85 5.87
CA ASP A 337 7.60 5.76 4.94
C ASP A 337 9.12 5.79 5.13
N LYS A 338 9.74 4.63 4.96
CA LYS A 338 11.20 4.51 4.86
C LYS A 338 11.59 4.42 3.38
N ASN A 339 12.40 5.36 2.91
CA ASN A 339 12.72 5.44 1.48
C ASN A 339 13.76 4.42 1.03
N ASN A 340 14.67 4.04 1.93
CA ASN A 340 15.86 3.26 1.64
C ASN A 340 15.72 1.74 1.95
N VAL A 341 14.52 1.17 1.79
CA VAL A 341 14.32 -0.29 1.93
C VAL A 341 14.95 -1.02 0.75
N ARG A 342 15.94 -1.87 1.00
CA ARG A 342 16.75 -2.56 -0.02
C ARG A 342 16.20 -3.90 -0.46
N PHE A 343 15.37 -4.53 0.38
CA PHE A 343 14.68 -5.72 -0.05
C PHE A 343 13.34 -5.92 0.64
N VAL A 344 12.45 -6.65 -0.05
CA VAL A 344 11.23 -7.22 0.51
C VAL A 344 11.21 -8.71 0.16
N VAL A 345 11.18 -9.56 1.17
CA VAL A 345 11.05 -11.02 1.00
C VAL A 345 9.66 -11.44 1.41
N HIS A 346 8.98 -12.22 0.59
CA HIS A 346 7.79 -12.94 1.04
C HIS A 346 8.22 -14.36 1.40
N TRP A 347 8.23 -14.66 2.70
CA TRP A 347 8.64 -15.97 3.21
C TRP A 347 7.70 -17.08 2.79
N ARG A 348 6.44 -16.72 2.54
CA ARG A 348 5.39 -17.56 1.94
C ARG A 348 4.54 -16.71 1.00
N ILE A 349 3.76 -17.37 0.15
CA ILE A 349 2.85 -16.69 -0.77
C ILE A 349 1.82 -15.81 -0.03
N PRO A 350 1.66 -14.52 -0.40
CA PRO A 350 0.61 -13.65 0.11
C PRO A 350 -0.81 -14.14 -0.21
N LYS A 351 -1.79 -13.59 0.51
CA LYS A 351 -3.22 -13.97 0.36
C LYS A 351 -3.88 -13.45 -0.92
N SER A 352 -3.21 -12.56 -1.67
CA SER A 352 -3.72 -11.95 -2.89
C SER A 352 -2.58 -11.36 -3.73
N PHE A 353 -2.81 -11.24 -5.04
CA PHE A 353 -1.88 -10.59 -5.97
C PHE A 353 -1.67 -9.11 -5.62
N GLU A 354 -2.74 -8.40 -5.28
CA GLU A 354 -2.67 -6.99 -4.91
C GLU A 354 -1.84 -6.78 -3.64
N GLY A 355 -1.99 -7.67 -2.65
CA GLY A 355 -1.20 -7.65 -1.42
C GLY A 355 0.28 -7.80 -1.72
N TYR A 356 0.66 -8.82 -2.52
CA TYR A 356 2.03 -9.02 -2.98
C TYR A 356 2.61 -7.76 -3.65
N TYR A 357 1.88 -7.15 -4.58
CA TYR A 357 2.34 -5.95 -5.27
C TYR A 357 2.51 -4.75 -4.32
N GLN A 358 1.55 -4.55 -3.40
CA GLN A 358 1.61 -3.47 -2.42
C GLN A 358 2.79 -3.64 -1.45
N GLU A 359 3.03 -4.87 -0.99
CA GLU A 359 4.11 -5.26 -0.09
C GLU A 359 5.48 -5.15 -0.76
N ALA A 360 5.66 -5.73 -1.94
CA ALA A 360 6.88 -5.58 -2.75
C ALA A 360 7.17 -4.10 -3.08
N GLY A 361 6.12 -3.31 -3.31
CA GLY A 361 6.20 -1.87 -3.56
C GLY A 361 6.72 -1.04 -2.39
N ARG A 362 7.03 -1.62 -1.23
CA ARG A 362 7.68 -0.93 -0.11
C ARG A 362 9.18 -0.78 -0.31
N ALA A 363 9.79 -1.63 -1.13
CA ALA A 363 11.20 -1.52 -1.50
C ALA A 363 11.48 -0.27 -2.34
N GLY A 364 12.71 0.25 -2.24
CA GLY A 364 13.32 1.15 -3.22
C GLY A 364 12.58 2.45 -3.50
N ARG A 365 11.92 3.08 -2.52
CA ARG A 365 11.17 4.33 -2.78
C ARG A 365 12.06 5.52 -3.08
N ASP A 366 13.33 5.45 -2.72
CA ASP A 366 14.40 6.35 -3.14
C ASP A 366 14.78 6.19 -4.63
N GLY A 367 14.21 5.22 -5.34
CA GLY A 367 14.51 4.94 -6.75
C GLY A 367 15.75 4.07 -6.95
N ASN A 368 16.47 3.71 -5.88
CA ASN A 368 17.65 2.85 -5.97
C ASN A 368 17.26 1.38 -6.17
N ALA A 369 18.19 0.63 -6.77
CA ALA A 369 18.04 -0.81 -6.98
C ALA A 369 17.69 -1.53 -5.67
N SER A 370 16.63 -2.31 -5.68
CA SER A 370 16.15 -3.08 -4.52
C SER A 370 15.63 -4.44 -4.98
N TYR A 371 15.73 -5.45 -4.12
CA TYR A 371 15.39 -6.84 -4.46
C TYR A 371 14.07 -7.27 -3.82
N CYS A 372 13.15 -7.80 -4.61
CA CYS A 372 11.90 -8.36 -4.12
C CYS A 372 11.80 -9.82 -4.56
N PHE A 373 11.87 -10.75 -3.63
CA PHE A 373 11.70 -12.17 -3.94
C PHE A 373 10.65 -12.85 -3.07
N LEU A 374 9.99 -13.84 -3.64
CA LEU A 374 8.95 -14.64 -2.98
C LEU A 374 9.41 -16.09 -2.97
N TYR A 375 9.39 -16.72 -1.80
CA TYR A 375 9.50 -18.16 -1.70
C TYR A 375 8.13 -18.78 -1.99
N TYR A 376 8.06 -19.57 -3.06
CA TYR A 376 6.84 -20.19 -3.54
C TYR A 376 6.91 -21.71 -3.40
N SER A 377 5.88 -22.27 -2.76
CA SER A 377 5.60 -23.71 -2.73
C SER A 377 4.10 -23.91 -2.99
N ARG A 378 3.75 -25.06 -3.57
CA ARG A 378 2.33 -25.41 -3.80
C ARG A 378 1.63 -25.79 -2.50
N GLU A 379 2.41 -26.27 -1.53
CA GLU A 379 1.99 -26.56 -0.17
C GLU A 379 1.54 -25.30 0.56
N ASP A 380 2.31 -24.20 0.45
CA ASP A 380 1.91 -22.89 1.01
C ASP A 380 0.68 -22.32 0.30
N LEU A 381 0.57 -22.50 -1.02
CA LEU A 381 -0.63 -22.14 -1.76
C LEU A 381 -1.87 -22.86 -1.21
N GLU A 382 -1.78 -24.17 -0.93
CA GLU A 382 -2.88 -24.95 -0.36
C GLU A 382 -3.22 -24.48 1.07
N ARG A 383 -2.22 -24.22 1.92
CA ARG A 383 -2.42 -23.66 3.27
C ARG A 383 -3.17 -22.32 3.22
N VAL A 384 -2.75 -21.42 2.34
CA VAL A 384 -3.39 -20.10 2.18
C VAL A 384 -4.79 -20.25 1.59
N THR A 385 -4.99 -21.18 0.66
CA THR A 385 -6.31 -21.49 0.09
C THR A 385 -7.28 -21.94 1.18
N ARG A 386 -6.86 -22.84 2.08
CA ARG A 386 -7.66 -23.26 3.24
C ARG A 386 -7.96 -22.11 4.18
N LEU A 387 -6.97 -21.27 4.49
CA LEU A 387 -7.14 -20.10 5.34
C LEU A 387 -8.17 -19.11 4.78
N ILE A 388 -8.24 -18.94 3.45
CA ILE A 388 -9.28 -18.11 2.80
C ILE A 388 -10.65 -18.81 2.85
N ARG A 389 -10.68 -20.15 2.72
CA ARG A 389 -11.92 -20.94 2.76
C ARG A 389 -12.56 -20.99 4.15
N SER A 390 -11.74 -21.05 5.21
CA SER A 390 -12.21 -21.13 6.60
C SER A 390 -12.63 -19.78 7.19
N ASP A 391 -12.33 -18.66 6.52
CA ASP A 391 -12.71 -17.32 6.96
C ASP A 391 -14.23 -17.09 6.86
N ALA A 392 -14.95 -17.49 7.91
CA ALA A 392 -16.40 -17.42 8.02
C ALA A 392 -16.97 -15.98 7.96
N LYS A 393 -16.15 -14.94 8.11
CA LYS A 393 -16.59 -13.54 8.04
C LYS A 393 -16.67 -13.01 6.60
N ALA A 394 -16.23 -13.79 5.61
CA ALA A 394 -15.97 -13.31 4.26
C ALA A 394 -16.81 -13.99 3.14
N GLU A 395 -17.97 -14.58 3.45
CA GLU A 395 -18.80 -15.29 2.45
C GLU A 395 -19.03 -14.48 1.15
N THR A 396 -19.18 -13.15 1.24
CA THR A 396 -19.45 -12.29 0.08
C THR A 396 -18.23 -11.92 -0.78
N ASN A 397 -16.99 -12.15 -0.33
CA ASN A 397 -15.75 -11.82 -1.07
C ASN A 397 -14.83 -13.06 -1.25
N GLN A 398 -15.19 -14.22 -0.72
CA GLN A 398 -14.33 -15.41 -0.79
C GLN A 398 -13.92 -15.78 -2.24
N ILE A 399 -14.85 -15.71 -3.19
CA ILE A 399 -14.59 -16.03 -4.61
C ILE A 399 -13.53 -15.08 -5.19
N ALA A 400 -13.65 -13.78 -4.94
CA ALA A 400 -12.71 -12.81 -5.48
C ALA A 400 -11.31 -12.94 -4.85
N ARG A 401 -11.24 -13.18 -3.53
CA ARG A 401 -9.98 -13.51 -2.84
C ARG A 401 -9.29 -14.74 -3.42
N LEU A 402 -10.04 -15.82 -3.65
CA LEU A 402 -9.51 -17.04 -4.27
C LEU A 402 -9.04 -16.79 -5.71
N LYS A 403 -9.78 -16.02 -6.51
CA LYS A 403 -9.33 -15.65 -7.86
C LYS A 403 -8.04 -14.83 -7.85
N SER A 404 -7.90 -13.89 -6.92
CA SER A 404 -6.68 -13.10 -6.78
C SER A 404 -5.49 -13.98 -6.36
N LEU A 405 -5.69 -14.89 -5.40
CA LEU A 405 -4.67 -15.87 -5.01
C LEU A 405 -4.27 -16.77 -6.18
N GLN A 406 -5.24 -17.27 -6.95
CA GLN A 406 -4.98 -18.09 -8.14
C GLN A 406 -4.20 -17.31 -9.20
N ALA A 407 -4.50 -16.04 -9.42
CA ALA A 407 -3.73 -15.20 -10.33
C ALA A 407 -2.28 -15.02 -9.84
N LEU A 408 -2.06 -14.92 -8.52
CA LEU A 408 -0.72 -14.84 -7.95
C LEU A 408 0.04 -16.16 -8.11
N ALA A 409 -0.64 -17.31 -7.88
CA ALA A 409 -0.07 -18.62 -8.12
C ALA A 409 0.36 -18.80 -9.59
N GLN A 410 -0.51 -18.43 -10.54
CA GLN A 410 -0.18 -18.42 -11.96
C GLN A 410 1.03 -17.53 -12.26
N TYR A 411 1.10 -16.35 -11.63
CA TYR A 411 2.27 -15.47 -11.76
C TYR A 411 3.55 -16.10 -11.21
N CYS A 412 3.48 -16.88 -10.13
CA CYS A 412 4.63 -17.58 -9.56
C CYS A 412 5.09 -18.76 -10.45
N GLU A 413 4.15 -19.48 -11.06
CA GLU A 413 4.44 -20.66 -11.90
C GLU A 413 4.72 -20.33 -13.37
N ASP A 414 4.44 -19.10 -13.83
CA ASP A 414 4.81 -18.64 -15.18
C ASP A 414 6.35 -18.50 -15.27
N THR A 415 6.99 -19.28 -16.14
CA THR A 415 8.44 -19.25 -16.38
C THR A 415 8.80 -18.68 -17.75
N ASP A 416 7.81 -18.31 -18.56
CA ASP A 416 7.97 -17.90 -19.96
C ASP A 416 7.78 -16.39 -20.16
N LYS A 417 7.43 -15.62 -19.11
CA LYS A 417 7.16 -14.19 -19.21
C LYS A 417 7.90 -13.34 -18.18
N CYS A 418 8.10 -12.09 -18.57
CA CYS A 418 8.57 -11.02 -17.69
C CYS A 418 7.61 -10.79 -16.52
N ARG A 419 8.16 -10.77 -15.30
CA ARG A 419 7.42 -10.48 -14.06
C ARG A 419 6.74 -9.11 -14.09
N HIS A 420 7.44 -8.07 -14.54
CA HIS A 420 6.86 -6.73 -14.66
C HIS A 420 5.71 -6.68 -15.67
N ALA A 421 5.83 -7.38 -16.80
CA ALA A 421 4.77 -7.44 -17.79
C ALA A 421 3.52 -8.16 -17.26
N ALA A 422 3.71 -9.25 -16.50
CA ALA A 422 2.60 -9.95 -15.86
C ALA A 422 1.86 -9.07 -14.84
N ILE A 423 2.58 -8.29 -14.03
CA ILE A 423 1.99 -7.30 -13.11
C ILE A 423 1.21 -6.22 -13.88
N CYS A 424 1.79 -5.66 -14.94
CA CYS A 424 1.13 -4.65 -15.76
C CYS A 424 -0.18 -5.19 -16.35
N LYS A 425 -0.13 -6.39 -16.94
CA LYS A 425 -1.31 -7.08 -17.49
C LYS A 425 -2.38 -7.31 -16.43
N TYR A 426 -2.00 -7.73 -15.23
CA TYR A 426 -2.94 -7.94 -14.12
C TYR A 426 -3.73 -6.68 -13.75
N PHE A 427 -3.06 -5.51 -13.73
CA PHE A 427 -3.70 -4.23 -13.43
C PHE A 427 -4.35 -3.54 -14.64
N GLY A 428 -4.41 -4.22 -15.80
CA GLY A 428 -5.14 -3.77 -16.98
C GLY A 428 -4.34 -2.90 -17.95
N GLU A 429 -3.01 -2.85 -17.81
CA GLU A 429 -2.16 -2.20 -18.80
C GLU A 429 -2.05 -3.05 -20.06
N SER A 430 -2.17 -2.40 -21.22
CA SER A 430 -2.11 -3.06 -22.52
C SER A 430 -0.70 -3.08 -23.11
N SER A 431 0.18 -2.18 -22.65
CA SER A 431 1.56 -2.10 -23.13
C SER A 431 2.47 -3.04 -22.34
N THR A 432 3.37 -3.72 -23.05
CA THR A 432 4.44 -4.48 -22.39
C THR A 432 5.52 -3.49 -21.94
N PRO A 433 5.84 -3.45 -20.64
CA PRO A 433 6.85 -2.54 -20.13
C PRO A 433 8.27 -3.01 -20.47
N ASP A 434 9.19 -2.05 -20.68
CA ASP A 434 10.62 -2.34 -20.84
C ASP A 434 11.24 -2.80 -19.53
N CYS A 435 11.83 -3.99 -19.48
CA CYS A 435 12.44 -4.55 -18.28
C CYS A 435 13.94 -4.79 -18.51
N ASP A 436 14.76 -3.88 -18.00
CA ASP A 436 16.21 -3.94 -18.11
C ASP A 436 16.80 -4.89 -17.06
N PHE A 437 16.65 -6.20 -17.27
CA PHE A 437 17.13 -7.26 -16.36
C PHE A 437 16.61 -7.15 -14.91
N ALA A 438 15.51 -6.43 -14.73
CA ALA A 438 14.85 -6.19 -13.45
C ALA A 438 13.91 -7.33 -13.03
N CYS A 439 14.00 -8.51 -13.65
CA CYS A 439 13.36 -9.72 -13.14
C CYS A 439 14.17 -10.98 -13.44
N ASP A 440 13.87 -12.05 -12.72
CA ASP A 440 14.48 -13.38 -12.88
C ASP A 440 14.42 -13.90 -14.33
N TRP A 441 13.28 -13.78 -15.01
CA TRP A 441 13.14 -14.23 -16.40
C TRP A 441 14.09 -13.52 -17.37
N HIS A 442 14.24 -12.20 -17.26
CA HIS A 442 15.18 -11.45 -18.11
C HIS A 442 16.64 -11.73 -17.75
N LYS A 443 16.92 -12.06 -16.48
CA LYS A 443 18.28 -12.41 -16.04
C LYS A 443 18.72 -13.75 -16.59
N ASP A 444 17.91 -14.78 -16.41
CA ASP A 444 18.23 -16.14 -16.86
C ASP A 444 16.93 -16.97 -16.99
N PRO A 445 16.33 -17.03 -18.20
CA PRO A 445 15.08 -17.77 -18.39
C PRO A 445 15.28 -19.29 -18.28
N GLN A 446 16.46 -19.81 -18.65
CA GLN A 446 16.74 -21.26 -18.59
C GLN A 446 16.91 -21.72 -17.14
N GLU A 447 17.66 -20.95 -16.34
CA GLU A 447 17.81 -21.24 -14.91
C GLU A 447 16.48 -21.08 -14.17
N LEU A 448 15.62 -20.14 -14.55
CA LEU A 448 14.27 -20.02 -14.00
C LEU A 448 13.45 -21.30 -14.23
N GLU A 449 13.42 -21.80 -15.46
CA GLU A 449 12.70 -23.04 -15.81
C GLU A 449 13.27 -24.26 -15.07
N MET A 450 14.60 -24.38 -14.98
CA MET A 450 15.24 -25.47 -14.22
C MET A 450 14.91 -25.41 -12.73
N ARG A 451 14.93 -24.22 -12.11
CA ARG A 451 14.55 -24.04 -10.69
C ARG A 451 13.09 -24.38 -10.46
N PHE A 452 12.19 -24.02 -11.38
CA PHE A 452 10.77 -24.39 -11.32
C PHE A 452 10.58 -25.91 -11.31
N MET A 453 11.21 -26.61 -12.27
CA MET A 453 11.05 -28.07 -12.41
C MET A 453 11.63 -28.87 -11.24
N ARG A 454 12.66 -28.35 -10.56
CA ARG A 454 13.32 -29.03 -9.42
C ARG A 454 12.78 -28.62 -8.06
N GLY A 455 12.34 -27.38 -7.93
CA GLY A 455 12.05 -26.75 -6.64
C GLY A 455 10.62 -26.97 -6.13
N LEU A 456 9.69 -27.39 -6.98
CA LEU A 456 8.28 -27.60 -6.62
C LEU A 456 7.91 -29.07 -6.48
N ALA A 457 7.05 -29.36 -5.51
CA ALA A 457 6.32 -30.62 -5.46
C ALA A 457 5.31 -30.72 -6.63
N SER A 458 4.96 -31.95 -7.04
CA SER A 458 3.94 -32.15 -8.08
C SER A 458 2.54 -31.80 -7.54
N GLU A 459 1.64 -31.32 -8.41
CA GLU A 459 0.25 -31.02 -8.02
C GLU A 459 -0.47 -32.26 -7.44
N GLU A 460 -0.21 -33.42 -8.03
CA GLU A 460 -0.77 -34.71 -7.59
C GLU A 460 -0.35 -35.06 -6.17
N TRP A 461 0.93 -34.84 -5.84
CA TRP A 461 1.46 -35.09 -4.50
C TRP A 461 0.84 -34.14 -3.48
N VAL A 462 0.78 -32.84 -3.79
CA VAL A 462 0.17 -31.84 -2.89
C VAL A 462 -1.31 -32.13 -2.68
N SER A 463 -2.05 -32.49 -3.73
CA SER A 463 -3.46 -32.88 -3.63
C SER A 463 -3.66 -34.13 -2.75
N THR A 464 -2.74 -35.10 -2.82
CA THR A 464 -2.79 -36.31 -2.01
C THR A 464 -2.55 -35.99 -0.52
N GLN A 465 -1.54 -35.19 -0.22
CA GLN A 465 -1.27 -34.71 1.15
C GLN A 465 -2.44 -33.89 1.69
N ALA A 466 -3.03 -33.04 0.85
CA ALA A 466 -4.20 -32.25 1.19
C ALA A 466 -5.39 -33.14 1.60
N MET A 467 -5.65 -34.23 0.88
CA MET A 467 -6.72 -35.20 1.21
C MET A 467 -6.45 -35.98 2.49
N GLN A 468 -5.18 -36.16 2.87
CA GLN A 468 -4.78 -36.83 4.10
C GLN A 468 -4.83 -35.92 5.33
N GLY A 469 -5.16 -34.65 5.15
CA GLY A 469 -5.23 -33.65 6.22
C GLY A 469 -3.88 -33.11 6.67
N THR A 470 -2.81 -33.33 5.90
CA THR A 470 -1.44 -32.87 6.23
C THR A 470 -1.36 -31.35 6.46
N TYR A 471 -2.28 -30.58 5.88
CA TYR A 471 -2.33 -29.12 6.01
C TYR A 471 -3.49 -28.63 6.89
N ASP A 472 -4.13 -29.52 7.66
CA ASP A 472 -5.26 -29.18 8.56
C ASP A 472 -4.81 -28.64 9.92
N ASP A 473 -3.58 -28.95 10.37
CA ASP A 473 -3.08 -28.47 11.66
C ASP A 473 -2.74 -26.97 11.62
N GLY A 474 -3.32 -26.25 12.58
CA GLY A 474 -3.43 -24.79 12.66
C GLY A 474 -2.10 -24.05 12.79
N TYR A 475 -1.42 -23.82 11.66
CA TYR A 475 -0.30 -22.87 11.55
C TYR A 475 -0.68 -21.40 11.78
N TYR A 476 -1.98 -21.10 11.92
CA TYR A 476 -2.53 -19.76 11.94
C TYR A 476 -3.42 -19.54 13.16
N ASP A 477 -2.86 -19.64 14.36
CA ASP A 477 -3.51 -19.08 15.55
C ASP A 477 -3.58 -17.55 15.38
N GLU A 478 -4.80 -17.06 15.13
CA GLU A 478 -5.07 -15.71 14.65
C GLU A 478 -4.39 -14.61 15.43
#